data_AF-A0A9E4SPS7-F1
#
_entry.id   AF-A0A9E4SPS7-F1
#
_cell.length_a   1.000
_cell.length_b   1.000
_cell.length_c   1.000
_cell.angle_alpha   90.00
_cell.angle_beta   90.00
_cell.angle_gamma   90.00
#
_symmetry.space_group_name_H-M   'P 1'
#
loop_
_entity.id
_entity.type
_entity.pdbx_description
1 polymer ?
#
loop_
_entity_poly.entity_id
_entity_poly.type
_entity_poly.pdbx_seq_one_letter_code
_entity_poly.pdbx_strand_id
1 'polypeptide(L)'
;DPFVDLCEDPFVVTVKRGEGPMIRIVDVEGAIASRPYSGGSSASFTVRISDESAPWNEGVWHLEAGEGGMRAKKTDAAADVEMSVNFLAPLYTGFRTAETLAAAGMITVHRAEALAEITNAFAVTDPPFTQDYY
;
A
#
# COMPACT_ATOMS: atom_id res chain seq x y z
N ASP A 1 -2.69 13.37 13.18
CA ASP A 1 -2.45 14.40 14.21
C ASP A 1 -3.67 15.31 14.26
N PRO A 2 -4.45 15.30 15.36
CA PRO A 2 -5.66 16.09 15.47
C PRO A 2 -5.41 17.58 15.77
N PHE A 3 -4.15 18.04 15.91
CA PHE A 3 -3.85 19.41 16.33
C PHE A 3 -4.53 20.48 15.48
N VAL A 4 -4.58 20.30 14.16
CA VAL A 4 -5.26 21.25 13.24
C VAL A 4 -6.76 21.33 13.52
N ASP A 5 -7.39 20.18 13.82
CA ASP A 5 -8.83 20.11 14.08
C ASP A 5 -9.21 20.72 15.45
N LEU A 6 -8.22 20.91 16.34
CA LEU A 6 -8.39 21.53 17.65
C LEU A 6 -8.16 23.06 17.63
N CYS A 7 -7.69 23.62 16.52
CA CYS A 7 -7.41 25.04 16.42
C CYS A 7 -8.70 25.83 16.18
N GLU A 8 -8.92 26.92 16.93
CA GLU A 8 -10.08 27.80 16.74
C GLU A 8 -10.07 28.49 15.38
N ASP A 9 -8.88 28.90 14.91
CA ASP A 9 -8.66 29.43 13.57
C ASP A 9 -7.62 28.56 12.84
N PRO A 10 -8.01 27.81 11.79
CA PRO A 10 -7.08 26.98 11.03
C PRO A 10 -6.11 27.80 10.15
N PHE A 11 -6.40 29.09 9.87
CA PHE A 11 -5.57 29.92 8.99
C PHE A 11 -4.31 30.45 9.68
N VAL A 12 -4.26 30.44 11.01
CA VAL A 12 -3.06 30.86 11.76
C VAL A 12 -2.07 29.72 12.01
N VAL A 13 -2.43 28.47 11.66
CA VAL A 13 -1.60 27.29 11.84
C VAL A 13 -1.11 26.77 10.50
N THR A 14 0.20 26.61 10.36
CA THR A 14 0.82 25.97 9.20
C THR A 14 1.39 24.62 9.61
N VAL A 15 0.83 23.54 9.09
CA VAL A 15 1.41 22.20 9.24
C VAL A 15 2.45 21.97 8.17
N LYS A 16 3.71 21.80 8.60
CA LYS A 16 4.78 21.35 7.71
C LYS A 16 4.82 19.83 7.76
N ARG A 17 4.66 19.17 6.62
CA ARG A 17 4.98 17.75 6.47
C ARG A 17 6.48 17.63 6.19
N GLY A 18 7.21 17.03 7.11
CA GLY A 18 8.58 16.58 6.86
C GLY A 18 8.58 15.37 5.94
N GLU A 19 9.67 15.20 5.18
CA GLU A 19 9.90 13.97 4.44
C GLU A 19 10.23 12.85 5.44
N GLY A 20 9.44 11.77 5.41
CA GLY A 20 9.71 10.58 6.21
C GLY A 20 10.75 9.68 5.53
N PRO A 21 11.18 8.60 6.21
CA PRO A 21 12.11 7.65 5.63
C PRO A 21 11.51 6.98 4.40
N MET A 22 12.37 6.71 3.41
CA MET A 22 11.99 5.85 2.29
C MET A 22 12.05 4.38 2.74
N ILE A 23 11.02 3.62 2.36
CA ILE A 23 10.91 2.19 2.66
C ILE A 23 11.07 1.40 1.37
N ARG A 24 11.73 0.24 1.46
CA ARG A 24 11.88 -0.73 0.38
C ARG A 24 11.35 -2.07 0.85
N ILE A 25 10.37 -2.62 0.12
CA ILE A 25 9.94 -4.00 0.32
C ILE A 25 11.01 -4.94 -0.26
N VAL A 26 11.67 -5.69 0.61
CA VAL A 26 12.72 -6.66 0.21
C VAL A 26 12.11 -8.03 -0.07
N ASP A 27 11.15 -8.47 0.76
CA ASP A 27 10.44 -9.73 0.63
C ASP A 27 8.94 -9.44 0.61
N VAL A 28 8.32 -9.62 -0.56
CA VAL A 28 6.88 -9.36 -0.75
C VAL A 28 6.03 -10.30 0.11
N GLU A 29 6.37 -11.58 0.16
CA GLU A 29 5.58 -12.57 0.92
C GLU A 29 5.62 -12.26 2.41
N GLY A 30 6.84 -12.09 2.95
CA GLY A 30 7.05 -11.78 4.36
C GLY A 30 6.48 -10.42 4.76
N ALA A 31 6.61 -9.40 3.91
CA ALA A 31 6.03 -8.08 4.18
C ALA A 31 4.50 -8.16 4.26
N ILE A 32 3.84 -8.74 3.26
CA ILE A 32 2.37 -8.85 3.27
C ILE A 32 1.88 -9.69 4.44
N ALA A 33 2.54 -10.83 4.74
CA ALA A 33 2.14 -11.70 5.84
C ALA A 33 2.31 -11.07 7.23
N SER A 34 3.26 -10.15 7.39
CA SER A 34 3.50 -9.44 8.65
C SER A 34 2.66 -8.17 8.82
N ARG A 35 1.99 -7.72 7.76
CA ARG A 35 1.16 -6.53 7.79
C ARG A 35 -0.15 -6.79 8.55
N PRO A 36 -0.47 -6.01 9.60
CA PRO A 36 -1.78 -6.05 10.22
C PRO A 36 -2.88 -5.73 9.21
N TYR A 37 -4.00 -6.42 9.36
CA TYR A 37 -5.17 -6.23 8.50
C TYR A 37 -6.22 -5.38 9.21
N SER A 38 -6.58 -4.25 8.61
CA SER A 38 -7.58 -3.29 9.12
C SER A 38 -8.67 -2.97 8.09
N GLY A 39 -8.75 -3.74 7.00
CA GLY A 39 -9.81 -3.58 6.00
C GLY A 39 -11.17 -4.01 6.52
N GLY A 40 -12.24 -3.41 6.00
CA GLY A 40 -13.61 -3.63 6.45
C GLY A 40 -14.27 -4.90 5.91
N SER A 41 -13.71 -5.52 4.87
CA SER A 41 -14.26 -6.72 4.22
C SER A 41 -13.16 -7.57 3.61
N SER A 42 -13.32 -8.89 3.48
CA SER A 42 -12.30 -9.70 2.81
C SER A 42 -12.06 -9.26 1.36
N ALA A 43 -10.83 -9.47 0.87
CA ALA A 43 -10.41 -9.15 -0.49
C ALA A 43 -9.49 -10.25 -1.04
N SER A 44 -9.58 -10.49 -2.34
CA SER A 44 -8.74 -11.47 -3.06
C SER A 44 -8.46 -10.96 -4.47
N PHE A 45 -7.19 -10.72 -4.77
CA PHE A 45 -6.77 -10.12 -6.04
C PHE A 45 -5.36 -10.56 -6.42
N THR A 46 -4.98 -10.29 -7.66
CA THR A 46 -3.66 -10.62 -8.20
C THR A 46 -2.89 -9.38 -8.62
N VAL A 47 -1.62 -9.30 -8.25
CA VAL A 47 -0.74 -8.17 -8.57
C VAL A 47 0.52 -8.68 -9.27
N ARG A 48 0.81 -8.18 -10.47
CA ARG A 48 2.12 -8.33 -11.09
C ARG A 48 3.07 -7.30 -10.50
N ILE A 49 4.17 -7.78 -9.94
CA ILE A 49 5.24 -6.95 -9.38
C ILE A 49 6.47 -7.05 -10.26
N SER A 50 6.98 -5.89 -10.68
CA SER A 50 8.31 -5.76 -11.29
C SER A 50 9.34 -5.30 -10.25
N ASP A 51 10.46 -6.02 -10.19
CA ASP A 51 11.57 -5.82 -9.26
C ASP A 51 12.90 -6.31 -9.85
N GLU A 52 13.55 -5.46 -10.64
CA GLU A 52 14.84 -5.77 -11.29
C GLU A 52 15.98 -6.03 -10.28
N SER A 53 15.89 -5.42 -9.09
CA SER A 53 16.93 -5.52 -8.05
C SER A 53 16.78 -6.76 -7.17
N ALA A 54 15.58 -7.33 -7.08
CA ALA A 54 15.26 -8.51 -6.30
C ALA A 54 14.38 -9.48 -7.10
N PRO A 55 14.99 -10.34 -7.95
CA PRO A 55 14.26 -11.22 -8.86
C PRO A 55 13.30 -12.21 -8.17
N TRP A 56 13.48 -12.47 -6.88
CA TRP A 56 12.54 -13.29 -6.12
C TRP A 56 11.17 -12.61 -5.92
N ASN A 57 11.09 -11.28 -5.95
CA ASN A 57 9.83 -10.53 -5.91
C ASN A 57 9.15 -10.44 -7.28
N GLU A 58 9.88 -10.64 -8.38
CA GLU A 58 9.35 -10.57 -9.74
C GLU A 58 8.26 -11.63 -9.97
N GLY A 59 7.18 -11.22 -10.65
CA GLY A 59 6.11 -12.10 -11.10
C GLY A 59 4.74 -11.72 -10.58
N VAL A 60 3.77 -12.63 -10.69
CA VAL A 60 2.40 -12.41 -10.25
C VAL A 60 2.19 -13.02 -8.86
N TRP A 61 1.59 -12.21 -7.99
CA TRP A 61 1.27 -12.56 -6.62
C TRP A 61 -0.24 -12.57 -6.45
N HIS A 62 -0.77 -13.64 -5.88
CA HIS A 62 -2.12 -13.70 -5.37
C HIS A 62 -2.14 -13.24 -3.91
N LEU A 63 -2.91 -12.21 -3.62
CA LEU A 63 -3.06 -11.66 -2.28
C LEU A 63 -4.47 -11.95 -1.76
N GLU A 64 -4.53 -12.44 -0.53
CA GLU A 64 -5.76 -12.66 0.22
C GLU A 64 -5.71 -11.84 1.50
N ALA A 65 -6.77 -11.11 1.80
CA ALA A 65 -6.89 -10.28 2.99
C ALA A 65 -8.24 -10.52 3.69
N GLY A 66 -8.22 -10.64 5.01
CA GLY A 66 -9.42 -10.88 5.82
C GLY A 66 -9.11 -10.99 7.30
N GLU A 67 -10.06 -11.52 8.08
CA GLU A 67 -9.99 -11.60 9.56
C GLU A 67 -8.70 -12.27 10.08
N GLY A 68 -8.13 -13.20 9.30
CA GLY A 68 -6.87 -13.89 9.63
C GLY A 68 -5.58 -13.20 9.17
N GLY A 69 -5.64 -11.91 8.81
CA GLY A 69 -4.51 -11.13 8.29
C GLY A 69 -4.45 -11.10 6.76
N MET A 70 -3.28 -10.70 6.25
CA MET A 70 -2.98 -10.73 4.82
C MET A 70 -2.00 -11.87 4.50
N ARG A 71 -2.08 -12.42 3.29
CA ARG A 71 -1.12 -13.40 2.76
C ARG A 71 -0.86 -13.12 1.29
N ALA A 72 0.34 -13.41 0.83
CA ALA A 72 0.71 -13.34 -0.57
C ALA A 72 1.34 -14.67 -0.99
N LYS A 73 1.04 -15.15 -2.20
CA LYS A 73 1.68 -16.33 -2.79
C LYS A 73 1.92 -16.11 -4.27
N LYS A 74 3.01 -16.64 -4.82
CA LYS A 74 3.20 -16.64 -6.28
C LYS A 74 2.10 -17.44 -6.99
N THR A 75 1.73 -16.98 -8.17
CA THR A 75 0.72 -17.60 -9.03
C THR A 75 1.06 -17.38 -10.50
N ASP A 76 0.55 -18.25 -11.37
CA ASP A 76 0.63 -18.11 -12.83
C ASP A 76 -0.66 -17.50 -13.43
N ALA A 77 -1.61 -17.09 -12.58
CA ALA A 77 -2.84 -16.43 -13.01
C ALA A 77 -2.57 -15.09 -13.72
N ALA A 78 -3.55 -14.64 -14.51
CA ALA A 78 -3.54 -13.26 -15.03
C ALA A 78 -3.57 -12.27 -13.86
N ALA A 79 -2.87 -11.15 -14.01
CA ALA A 79 -2.82 -10.10 -12.99
C ALA A 79 -4.01 -9.15 -13.14
N ASP A 80 -4.65 -8.80 -12.03
CA ASP A 80 -5.68 -7.78 -11.96
C ASP A 80 -5.09 -6.37 -12.03
N VAL A 81 -3.90 -6.19 -11.45
CA VAL A 81 -3.16 -4.93 -11.40
C VAL A 81 -1.67 -5.20 -11.61
N GLU A 82 -0.96 -4.26 -12.22
CA GLU A 82 0.49 -4.30 -12.39
C GLU A 82 1.14 -3.06 -11.77
N MET A 83 2.26 -3.26 -11.07
CA MET A 83 3.04 -2.17 -10.49
C MET A 83 4.51 -2.54 -10.32
N SER A 84 5.37 -1.53 -10.25
CA SER A 84 6.71 -1.71 -9.70
C SER A 84 6.63 -1.86 -8.19
N VAL A 85 7.54 -2.65 -7.62
CA VAL A 85 7.75 -2.76 -6.17
C VAL A 85 7.99 -1.40 -5.48
N ASN A 86 8.47 -0.39 -6.21
CA ASN A 86 8.64 0.97 -5.72
C ASN A 86 7.30 1.64 -5.36
N PHE A 87 6.21 1.23 -6.00
CA PHE A 87 4.85 1.70 -5.69
C PHE A 87 4.13 0.80 -4.68
N LEU A 88 4.60 -0.44 -4.51
CA LEU A 88 4.13 -1.29 -3.41
C LEU A 88 4.52 -0.71 -2.05
N ALA A 89 5.72 -0.12 -1.90
CA ALA A 89 6.14 0.45 -0.62
C ALA A 89 5.21 1.57 -0.07
N PRO A 90 4.87 2.63 -0.84
CA PRO A 90 3.92 3.64 -0.38
C PRO A 90 2.48 3.13 -0.26
N LEU A 91 2.09 2.10 -1.03
CA LEU A 91 0.81 1.41 -0.86
C LEU A 91 0.77 0.62 0.46
N TYR A 92 1.83 -0.12 0.74
CA TYR A 92 2.00 -0.95 1.93
C TYR A 92 1.83 -0.14 3.21
N THR A 93 2.43 1.06 3.25
CA THR A 93 2.33 1.97 4.40
C THR A 93 1.01 2.73 4.48
N GLY A 94 0.20 2.73 3.42
CA GLY A 94 -0.97 3.60 3.30
C GLY A 94 -0.62 5.07 3.02
N PHE A 95 0.65 5.38 2.68
CA PHE A 95 1.05 6.74 2.26
C PHE A 95 0.42 7.15 0.91
N ARG A 96 0.12 6.16 0.07
CA ARG A 96 -0.67 6.32 -1.16
C ARG A 96 -1.72 5.22 -1.23
N THR A 97 -2.93 5.60 -1.62
CA THR A 97 -3.98 4.61 -1.93
C THR A 97 -3.78 4.04 -3.33
N ALA A 98 -4.43 2.92 -3.62
CA ALA A 98 -4.37 2.34 -4.96
C ALA A 98 -5.00 3.29 -6.00
N GLU A 99 -6.09 3.99 -5.66
CA GLU A 99 -6.71 4.98 -6.56
C GLU A 99 -5.74 6.12 -6.88
N THR A 100 -4.99 6.59 -5.89
CA THR A 100 -4.03 7.68 -6.09
C THR A 100 -2.91 7.23 -7.04
N LEU A 101 -2.42 6.00 -6.87
CA LEU A 101 -1.39 5.44 -7.74
C LEU A 101 -1.91 5.21 -9.16
N ALA A 102 -3.15 4.74 -9.32
CA ALA A 102 -3.79 4.56 -10.62
C ALA A 102 -4.01 5.89 -11.34
N ALA A 103 -4.54 6.89 -10.64
CA ALA A 103 -4.75 8.23 -11.18
C ALA A 103 -3.42 8.91 -11.60
N ALA A 104 -2.32 8.58 -10.93
CA ALA A 104 -0.98 9.06 -11.27
C ALA A 104 -0.30 8.25 -12.40
N GLY A 105 -0.93 7.19 -12.92
CA GLY A 105 -0.36 6.32 -13.96
C GLY A 105 0.78 5.43 -13.46
N MET A 106 0.92 5.24 -12.14
CA MET A 106 1.99 4.44 -11.53
C MET A 106 1.64 2.95 -11.45
N ILE A 107 0.36 2.61 -11.58
CA ILE A 107 -0.14 1.23 -11.66
C ILE A 107 -1.07 1.09 -12.85
N THR A 108 -1.05 -0.08 -13.47
CA THR A 108 -1.96 -0.45 -14.57
C THR A 108 -3.04 -1.37 -14.03
N VAL A 109 -4.31 -1.03 -14.26
CA VAL A 109 -5.47 -1.78 -13.74
C VAL A 109 -6.14 -2.52 -14.90
N HIS A 110 -6.21 -3.85 -14.79
CA HIS A 110 -6.87 -4.72 -15.76
C HIS A 110 -8.27 -5.14 -15.31
N ARG A 111 -8.49 -5.28 -13.99
CA ARG A 111 -9.80 -5.51 -13.37
C ARG A 111 -10.17 -4.32 -12.50
N ALA A 112 -11.23 -3.60 -12.86
CA ALA A 112 -11.60 -2.35 -12.20
C ALA A 112 -11.94 -2.55 -10.70
N GLU A 113 -12.58 -3.67 -10.36
CA GLU A 113 -12.98 -4.02 -9.00
C GLU A 113 -11.78 -4.24 -8.07
N ALA A 114 -10.64 -4.67 -8.62
CA ALA A 114 -9.43 -4.89 -7.85
C ALA A 114 -8.90 -3.62 -7.19
N LEU A 115 -9.18 -2.44 -7.77
CA LEU A 115 -8.75 -1.17 -7.20
C LEU A 115 -9.36 -0.93 -5.81
N ALA A 116 -10.67 -1.16 -5.68
CA ALA A 116 -11.39 -1.03 -4.42
C ALA A 116 -10.98 -2.11 -3.42
N GLU A 117 -10.78 -3.35 -3.89
CA GLU A 117 -10.29 -4.46 -3.08
C GLU A 117 -8.91 -4.17 -2.48
N ILE A 118 -7.97 -3.65 -3.29
CA ILE A 118 -6.63 -3.26 -2.85
C ILE A 118 -6.70 -2.11 -1.85
N THR A 119 -7.48 -1.07 -2.13
CA THR A 119 -7.61 0.07 -1.20
C THR A 119 -8.16 -0.35 0.14
N ASN A 120 -9.19 -1.20 0.16
CA ASN A 120 -9.69 -1.79 1.39
C ASN A 120 -8.63 -2.65 2.08
N ALA A 121 -7.90 -3.49 1.33
CA ALA A 121 -6.90 -4.38 1.90
C ALA A 121 -5.72 -3.66 2.55
N PHE A 122 -5.29 -2.55 1.94
CA PHE A 122 -4.18 -1.71 2.39
C PHE A 122 -4.63 -0.50 3.21
N ALA A 123 -5.91 -0.42 3.60
CA ALA A 123 -6.42 0.68 4.42
C ALA A 123 -5.66 0.78 5.75
N VAL A 124 -5.38 2.00 6.19
CA VAL A 124 -4.82 2.35 7.50
C VAL A 124 -5.63 3.50 8.07
N THR A 125 -5.75 3.56 9.40
CA THR A 125 -6.40 4.71 10.07
C THR A 125 -5.59 5.99 9.87
N ASP A 126 -4.28 5.90 10.09
CA ASP A 126 -3.33 6.98 9.90
C ASP A 126 -2.08 6.43 9.19
N PRO A 127 -1.56 7.12 8.15
CA PRO A 127 -0.27 6.78 7.59
C PRO A 127 0.86 6.90 8.63
N PRO A 128 1.94 6.11 8.51
CA PRO A 128 3.03 6.15 9.48
C PRO A 128 3.75 7.50 9.49
N PHE A 129 4.22 7.90 10.67
CA PHE A 129 5.09 9.06 10.89
C PHE A 129 6.29 8.66 11.75
N THR A 130 7.38 9.41 11.64
CA THR A 130 8.53 9.31 12.57
C THR A 130 8.86 10.69 13.12
N GLN A 131 9.22 10.75 14.40
CA GLN A 131 9.77 11.96 15.04
C GLN A 131 11.30 11.93 15.05
N ASP A 132 11.89 10.73 15.02
CA ASP A 132 13.31 10.51 15.15
C ASP A 132 13.99 10.34 13.79
N TYR A 133 15.26 10.77 13.74
CA TYR A 133 16.18 10.56 12.63
C TYR A 133 17.29 9.61 13.08
N TYR A 134 17.72 8.72 12.18
CA TYR A 134 18.77 7.73 12.40
C TYR A 134 19.84 7.82 11.31
#